data_AF-A0A951L539-F1
#
_entry.id   AF-A0A951L539-F1
#
_cell.length_a   1.000
_cell.length_b   1.000
_cell.length_c   1.000
_cell.angle_alpha   90.00
_cell.angle_beta   90.00
_cell.angle_gamma   90.00
#
_symmetry.space_group_name_H-M   'P 1'
#
loop_
_entity.id
_entity.type
_entity.pdbx_description
1 polymer ?
#
loop_
_entity_poly.entity_id
_entity_poly.type
_entity_poly.pdbx_seq_one_letter_code
_entity_poly.pdbx_strand_id
1 'polypeptide(L)'
;MPQPGGAGESGSLRLQADGSAERATVPGMSAPPPYAEQVASNMLRRFGFSAIWQLHLSAAAAHRSGKKLAAASMIEIADAAERLWLRKRADDLGQTEGPAADTGSRRET
;
A
#
# COMPACT_ATOMS: atom_id res chain seq x y z
N MET A 1 -23.52 -30.91 57.74
CA MET A 1 -22.21 -31.13 57.09
C MET A 1 -22.21 -30.39 55.74
N PRO A 2 -21.10 -29.75 55.33
CA PRO A 2 -21.08 -28.64 54.37
C PRO A 2 -20.54 -28.98 52.96
N GLN A 3 -21.01 -28.20 51.94
CA GLN A 3 -20.36 -27.73 50.69
C GLN A 3 -20.02 -28.77 49.57
N PRO A 4 -19.67 -28.36 48.32
CA PRO A 4 -19.96 -27.15 47.50
C PRO A 4 -20.53 -27.55 46.09
N GLY A 5 -21.20 -26.71 45.30
CA GLY A 5 -20.64 -25.61 44.51
C GLY A 5 -19.87 -26.09 43.28
N GLY A 6 -20.46 -25.97 42.07
CA GLY A 6 -19.73 -26.24 40.81
C GLY A 6 -20.53 -26.05 39.53
N ALA A 7 -20.26 -24.93 38.85
CA ALA A 7 -20.30 -24.70 37.39
C ALA A 7 -21.57 -25.13 36.61
N GLY A 8 -22.40 -24.23 36.09
CA GLY A 8 -21.97 -23.22 35.12
C GLY A 8 -21.80 -23.84 33.73
N GLU A 9 -22.80 -24.52 33.19
CA GLU A 9 -22.83 -24.91 31.78
C GLU A 9 -23.07 -23.67 30.92
N SER A 10 -21.99 -22.92 30.71
CA SER A 10 -21.92 -21.90 29.67
C SER A 10 -21.97 -22.61 28.33
N GLY A 11 -23.00 -22.27 27.56
CA GLY A 11 -23.22 -22.77 26.21
C GLY A 11 -21.93 -22.69 25.38
N SER A 12 -21.60 -23.82 24.76
CA SER A 12 -20.61 -23.89 23.70
C SER A 12 -21.10 -23.08 22.50
N LEU A 13 -20.91 -21.77 22.56
CA LEU A 13 -20.99 -20.91 21.39
C LEU A 13 -19.74 -21.23 20.55
N ARG A 14 -19.88 -22.18 19.61
CA ARG A 14 -18.94 -22.29 18.51
C ARG A 14 -18.97 -20.94 17.78
N LEU A 15 -17.97 -20.09 18.05
CA LEU A 15 -17.56 -19.06 17.11
C LEU A 15 -17.25 -19.79 15.80
N GLN A 16 -18.23 -19.79 14.90
CA GLN A 16 -17.92 -19.84 13.49
C GLN A 16 -17.11 -18.58 13.22
N ALA A 17 -15.79 -18.74 13.07
CA ALA A 17 -15.01 -17.77 12.34
C ALA A 17 -15.31 -18.03 10.87
N ASP A 18 -16.40 -17.45 10.36
CA ASP A 18 -16.54 -17.24 8.94
C ASP A 18 -15.55 -16.13 8.56
N GLY A 19 -14.32 -16.56 8.26
CA GLY A 19 -13.29 -15.74 7.63
C GLY A 19 -13.65 -15.34 6.20
N SER A 20 -14.87 -14.88 5.97
CA SER A 20 -15.38 -14.38 4.70
C SER A 20 -15.69 -12.91 4.83
N ALA A 21 -14.69 -12.13 5.22
CA ALA A 21 -14.57 -10.76 4.73
C ALA A 21 -14.17 -10.81 3.24
N GLU A 22 -15.00 -11.48 2.42
CA GLU A 22 -15.06 -11.17 1.00
C GLU A 22 -15.58 -9.75 0.92
N ARG A 23 -14.63 -8.81 0.91
CA ARG A 23 -14.86 -7.47 0.39
C ARG A 23 -15.33 -7.66 -1.05
N ALA A 24 -16.65 -7.76 -1.22
CA ALA A 24 -17.33 -7.59 -2.47
C ALA A 24 -16.96 -6.21 -3.00
N THR A 25 -15.86 -6.17 -3.74
CA THR A 25 -15.43 -4.99 -4.47
C THR A 25 -16.36 -4.90 -5.65
N VAL A 26 -17.25 -3.92 -5.57
CA VAL A 26 -18.04 -3.45 -6.72
C VAL A 26 -17.02 -3.08 -7.81
N PRO A 27 -17.00 -3.74 -8.99
CA PRO A 27 -16.06 -3.43 -10.04
C PRO A 27 -16.44 -2.07 -10.66
N GLY A 28 -15.63 -1.04 -10.37
CA GLY A 28 -15.83 0.31 -10.90
C GLY A 28 -15.42 1.43 -9.97
N MET A 29 -15.39 1.20 -8.65
CA MET A 29 -14.76 2.12 -7.69
C MET A 29 -13.42 1.54 -7.26
N SER A 30 -12.32 2.04 -7.81
CA SER A 30 -11.01 1.79 -7.19
C SER A 30 -11.10 2.23 -5.73
N ALA A 31 -10.89 1.30 -4.80
CA ALA A 31 -10.80 1.63 -3.39
C ALA A 31 -9.80 2.80 -3.24
N PRO A 32 -10.12 3.83 -2.43
CA PRO A 32 -9.19 4.93 -2.26
C PRO A 32 -7.85 4.35 -1.78
N PRO A 33 -6.73 4.82 -2.36
CA PRO A 33 -5.42 4.29 -1.98
C PRO A 33 -5.23 4.47 -0.47
N PRO A 34 -4.57 3.51 0.20
CA PRO A 34 -4.31 3.59 1.63
C PRO A 34 -3.66 4.95 1.96
N TYR A 35 -3.95 5.51 3.14
CA TYR A 35 -3.52 6.86 3.53
C TYR A 35 -2.04 7.14 3.21
N ALA A 36 -1.17 6.16 3.46
CA ALA A 36 0.25 6.23 3.13
C ALA A 36 0.52 6.46 1.63
N GLU A 37 -0.23 5.83 0.72
CA GLU A 37 -0.11 6.04 -0.73
C GLU A 37 -0.56 7.43 -1.17
N GLN A 38 -1.59 8.00 -0.54
CA GLN A 38 -2.01 9.38 -0.83
C GLN A 38 -0.93 10.39 -0.44
N VAL A 39 -0.36 10.23 0.76
CA VAL A 39 0.74 11.08 1.24
C VAL A 39 1.97 10.87 0.36
N ALA A 40 2.35 9.62 0.07
CA ALA A 40 3.47 9.28 -0.79
C ALA A 40 3.36 9.88 -2.19
N SER A 41 2.18 9.77 -2.83
CA SER A 41 1.91 10.37 -4.14
C SER A 41 2.10 11.89 -4.13
N ASN A 42 1.59 12.57 -3.09
CA ASN A 42 1.78 14.00 -2.92
C ASN A 42 3.26 14.38 -2.69
N MET A 43 3.99 13.59 -1.89
CA MET A 43 5.41 13.83 -1.63
C MET A 43 6.26 13.61 -2.89
N LEU A 44 6.03 12.55 -3.65
CA LEU A 44 6.72 12.30 -4.92
C LEU A 44 6.43 13.41 -5.94
N ARG A 45 5.20 13.90 -6.03
CA ARG A 45 4.85 15.00 -6.94
C ARG A 45 5.57 16.30 -6.59
N ARG A 46 5.82 16.54 -5.30
CA ARG A 46 6.44 17.79 -4.81
C ARG A 46 7.96 17.74 -4.74
N PHE A 47 8.53 16.60 -4.36
CA PHE A 47 9.96 16.45 -4.04
C PHE A 47 10.67 15.39 -4.90
N GLY A 48 9.93 14.67 -5.75
CA GLY A 48 10.46 13.61 -6.60
C GLY A 48 11.06 12.46 -5.80
N PHE A 49 12.03 11.78 -6.41
CA PHE A 49 12.74 10.64 -5.82
C PHE A 49 13.37 10.96 -4.45
N SER A 50 13.76 12.21 -4.21
CA SER A 50 14.38 12.62 -2.94
C SER A 50 13.47 12.41 -1.73
N ALA A 51 12.13 12.41 -1.92
CA ALA A 51 11.16 12.15 -0.87
C ALA A 51 11.39 10.80 -0.18
N ILE A 52 11.69 9.74 -0.95
CA ILE A 52 11.87 8.38 -0.44
C ILE A 52 13.05 8.35 0.53
N TRP A 53 14.19 8.92 0.12
CA TRP A 53 15.37 9.01 0.95
C TRP A 53 15.14 9.84 2.22
N GLN A 54 14.48 11.00 2.10
CA GLN A 54 14.20 11.86 3.26
C GLN A 54 13.26 11.19 4.27
N LEU A 55 12.28 10.39 3.82
CA LEU A 55 11.40 9.64 4.70
C LEU A 55 12.18 8.57 5.48
N HIS A 56 13.07 7.80 4.85
CA HIS A 56 13.90 6.82 5.56
C HIS A 56 14.86 7.49 6.55
N LEU A 57 15.50 8.60 6.19
CA LEU A 57 16.36 9.36 7.11
C LEU A 57 15.58 9.89 8.31
N SER A 58 14.37 10.43 8.07
CA SER A 58 13.48 10.92 9.13
C SER A 58 13.00 9.78 10.03
N ALA A 59 12.67 8.62 9.46
CA ALA A 59 12.29 7.43 10.21
C ALA A 59 13.43 6.94 11.11
N ALA A 60 14.65 6.88 10.58
CA ALA A 60 15.83 6.50 11.36
C ALA A 60 16.10 7.49 12.51
N ALA A 61 15.96 8.79 12.26
CA ALA A 61 16.09 9.81 13.29
C ALA A 61 15.00 9.72 14.37
N ALA A 62 13.74 9.49 13.97
CA ALA A 62 12.61 9.28 14.87
C ALA A 62 12.82 8.02 15.74
N HIS A 63 13.29 6.93 15.13
CA HIS A 63 13.59 5.68 15.83
C HIS A 63 14.69 5.89 16.89
N ARG A 64 15.80 6.55 16.53
CA ARG A 64 16.88 6.90 17.48
C ARG A 64 16.40 7.80 18.62
N SER A 65 15.38 8.62 18.37
CA SER A 65 14.77 9.49 19.37
C SER A 65 13.68 8.81 20.22
N GLY A 66 13.48 7.49 20.07
CA GLY A 66 12.44 6.73 20.79
C GLY A 66 11.03 6.87 20.23
N LYS A 67 10.83 7.60 19.11
CA LYS A 67 9.52 7.87 18.50
C LYS A 67 9.12 6.75 17.54
N LYS A 68 8.93 5.53 18.08
CA LYS A 68 8.71 4.30 17.29
C LYS A 68 7.50 4.37 16.36
N LEU A 69 6.36 4.89 16.83
CA LEU A 69 5.15 5.00 16.02
C LEU A 69 5.34 5.94 14.82
N ALA A 70 5.97 7.11 15.05
CA ALA A 70 6.26 8.04 13.98
C ALA A 70 7.24 7.46 12.95
N ALA A 71 8.26 6.73 13.42
CA ALA A 71 9.19 6.03 12.54
C ALA A 71 8.48 4.97 11.67
N ALA A 72 7.57 4.19 12.26
CA ALA A 72 6.78 3.20 11.52
C ALA A 72 5.91 3.87 10.43
N SER A 73 5.19 4.94 10.77
CA SER A 73 4.39 5.68 9.80
C SER A 73 5.24 6.27 8.66
N MET A 74 6.45 6.77 8.95
CA MET A 74 7.37 7.27 7.92
C MET A 74 7.86 6.16 6.99
N ILE A 75 8.13 4.96 7.52
CA ILE A 75 8.49 3.78 6.72
C ILE A 75 7.34 3.37 5.81
N GLU A 76 6.11 3.28 6.34
CA GLU A 76 4.93 2.93 5.51
C GLU A 76 4.74 3.90 4.33
N ILE A 77 4.95 5.20 4.55
CA ILE A 77 4.89 6.21 3.49
C ILE A 77 6.06 6.05 2.51
N ALA A 78 7.26 5.74 3.00
CA ALA A 78 8.44 5.53 2.15
C ALA A 78 8.24 4.32 1.22
N ASP A 79 7.79 3.20 1.76
CA ASP A 79 7.51 1.97 1.00
C ASP A 79 6.40 2.20 -0.03
N ALA A 80 5.36 2.96 0.33
CA ALA A 80 4.32 3.37 -0.60
C ALA A 80 4.88 4.24 -1.74
N ALA A 81 5.79 5.17 -1.43
CA ALA A 81 6.45 6.01 -2.43
C ALA A 81 7.34 5.18 -3.37
N GLU A 82 8.08 4.20 -2.85
CA GLU A 82 8.90 3.31 -3.68
C GLU A 82 8.02 2.50 -4.65
N ARG A 83 6.92 1.90 -4.17
CA ARG A 83 5.97 1.17 -5.03
C ARG A 83 5.40 2.06 -6.13
N LEU A 84 4.99 3.28 -5.81
CA LEU A 84 4.44 4.21 -6.80
C LEU A 84 5.49 4.64 -7.83
N TRP A 85 6.73 4.88 -7.40
CA TRP A 85 7.83 5.24 -8.29
C TRP A 85 8.19 4.11 -9.25
N LEU A 86 8.25 2.87 -8.75
CA LEU A 86 8.51 1.69 -9.56
C LEU A 86 7.38 1.42 -10.58
N ARG A 87 6.11 1.55 -10.17
CA ARG A 87 4.95 1.44 -11.09
C ARG A 87 5.04 2.46 -12.21
N LYS A 88 5.28 3.74 -11.88
CA LYS A 88 5.43 4.78 -12.89
C LYS A 88 6.57 4.47 -13.88
N ARG A 89 7.71 3.97 -13.39
CA ARG A 89 8.81 3.56 -14.26
C ARG A 89 8.47 2.37 -15.13
N ALA A 90 7.73 1.39 -14.61
CA ALA A 90 7.26 0.26 -15.41
C ALA A 90 6.31 0.72 -16.52
N ASP A 91 5.42 1.67 -16.23
CA ASP A 91 4.53 2.29 -17.22
C ASP A 91 5.33 3.05 -18.29
N ASP A 92 6.32 3.86 -17.88
CA ASP A 92 7.20 4.60 -18.79
C ASP A 92 7.99 3.65 -19.72
N LEU A 93 8.46 2.50 -19.20
CA LEU A 93 9.17 1.47 -19.97
C LEU A 93 8.23 0.62 -20.84
N GLY A 94 7.00 0.37 -20.41
CA GLY A 94 5.98 -0.31 -21.20
C GLY A 94 5.50 0.53 -22.39
N GLN A 95 5.62 1.86 -22.32
CA GLN A 95 5.33 2.77 -23.42
C GLN A 95 6.47 2.86 -24.46
N THR A 96 7.68 2.42 -24.14
CA THR A 96 8.80 2.39 -25.11
C THR A 96 8.75 1.23 -26.10
N GLU A 97 7.82 0.29 -25.93
CA GLU A 97 7.65 -0.91 -26.79
C GLU A 97 6.26 -0.95 -27.48
N GLY A 98 5.77 0.19 -27.99
CA GLY A 98 4.56 0.30 -28.84
C GLY A 98 4.88 1.00 -30.17
N PRO A 99 4.27 0.59 -31.31
CA PRO A 99 4.99 0.27 -32.54
C PRO A 99 5.49 1.49 -33.33
N ALA A 100 6.81 1.55 -33.53
CA ALA A 100 7.45 2.23 -34.64
C ALA A 100 7.30 1.40 -35.95
N ALA A 101 6.06 1.10 -36.33
CA ALA A 101 5.69 0.65 -37.68
C ALA A 101 4.60 1.62 -38.14
N ASP A 102 4.90 2.66 -38.90
CA ASP A 102 5.27 2.54 -40.31
C ASP A 102 5.99 3.84 -40.73
N THR A 103 7.29 3.76 -40.90
CA THR A 103 8.05 4.75 -41.67
C THR A 103 8.40 4.11 -43.00
N GLY A 104 7.57 4.36 -44.01
CA GLY A 104 8.06 4.49 -45.38
C GLY A 104 7.35 3.66 -46.44
N SER A 105 6.98 4.39 -47.50
CA SER A 105 6.65 3.92 -48.85
C SER A 105 5.18 3.52 -49.03
N ARG A 106 4.39 4.25 -49.82
CA ARG A 106 4.64 4.35 -51.27
C ARG A 106 3.91 5.57 -51.86
N ARG A 107 4.67 6.52 -52.39
CA ARG A 107 4.19 7.34 -53.51
C ARG A 107 4.19 6.42 -54.73
N GLU A 108 3.04 6.14 -55.30
CA GLU A 108 2.93 5.78 -56.72
C GLU A 108 1.90 6.69 -57.37
N THR A 109 2.33 7.14 -58.55
CA THR A 109 1.77 8.12 -59.47
C THR A 109 0.50 7.66 -60.16
#